data_AF-L9UQJ6-F1
#
_entry.id   AF-L9UQJ6-F1
#
_cell.length_a   1.000
_cell.length_b   1.000
_cell.length_c   1.000
_cell.angle_alpha   90.00
_cell.angle_beta   90.00
_cell.angle_gamma   90.00
#
_symmetry.space_group_name_H-M   'P 1'
#
loop_
_entity.id
_entity.type
_entity.pdbx_description
1 polymer ?
#
loop_
_entity_poly.entity_id
_entity_poly.type
_entity_poly.pdbx_seq_one_letter_code
_entity_poly.pdbx_strand_id
1 'polypeptide(L)'
;MKILDTNLWVFGTLGTNDRAERLLDDIERGETVSAINAYMVQEALNAFDRTPGLTARERDELKTLFLTRLTRMTGLIEAPSSRDFADSLLDERRANVHTQLLARITGVQPKDCLLYTSLMAR
;
A
#
# COMPACT_ATOMS: atom_id res chain seq x y z
N MET A 1 -13.42 5.64 7.49
CA MET A 1 -12.28 4.88 6.95
C MET A 1 -11.03 5.74 7.08
N LYS A 2 -9.96 5.22 7.70
CA LYS A 2 -8.66 5.91 7.82
C LYS A 2 -7.61 5.11 7.03
N ILE A 3 -6.66 5.80 6.42
CA ILE A 3 -5.46 5.17 5.87
C ILE A 3 -4.35 5.50 6.85
N LEU A 4 -3.83 4.49 7.53
CA LEU A 4 -2.75 4.68 8.49
C LEU A 4 -1.41 4.69 7.75
N ASP A 5 -0.53 5.63 8.09
CA ASP A 5 0.87 5.59 7.65
C ASP A 5 1.60 4.40 8.28
N THR A 6 2.58 3.81 7.58
CA THR A 6 3.41 2.69 8.03
C THR A 6 4.05 2.97 9.40
N ASN A 7 4.42 4.22 9.66
CA ASN A 7 4.97 4.64 10.95
C ASN A 7 4.00 4.40 12.12
N LEU A 8 2.70 4.62 11.93
CA LEU A 8 1.70 4.40 12.98
C LEU A 8 1.54 2.90 13.30
N TRP A 9 1.64 2.04 12.29
CA TRP A 9 1.66 0.58 12.47
C TRP A 9 2.87 0.13 13.28
N VAL A 10 4.05 0.67 12.96
CA VAL A 10 5.31 0.34 13.62
C VAL A 10 5.30 0.84 15.07
N PHE A 11 4.96 2.10 15.32
CA PHE A 11 4.93 2.67 16.68
C PHE A 11 3.86 2.04 17.56
N GLY A 12 2.68 1.75 17.01
CA GLY A 12 1.62 1.05 17.75
C GLY A 12 2.00 -0.39 18.11
N THR A 13 2.76 -1.08 17.25
CA THR A 13 3.25 -2.44 17.53
C THR A 13 4.41 -2.43 18.54
N LEU A 14 5.30 -1.44 18.45
CA LEU A 14 6.42 -1.27 19.38
C LEU A 14 6.00 -0.74 20.76
N GLY A 15 4.74 -0.29 20.92
CA GLY A 15 4.27 0.34 22.16
C GLY A 15 4.96 1.66 22.49
N THR A 16 5.55 2.34 21.49
CA THR A 16 6.30 3.59 21.69
C THR A 16 5.42 4.83 21.58
N ASN A 17 4.15 4.66 21.22
CA ASN A 17 3.18 5.74 21.10
C ASN A 17 1.77 5.28 21.51
N ASP A 18 1.31 5.71 22.68
CA ASP A 18 0.00 5.36 23.25
C ASP A 18 -1.19 5.69 22.34
N ARG A 19 -1.04 6.70 21.47
CA ARG A 19 -2.08 7.09 20.52
C ARG A 19 -2.11 6.14 19.33
N ALA A 20 -0.95 5.68 18.86
CA ALA A 20 -0.87 4.69 17.81
C ALA A 20 -1.37 3.32 18.32
N GLU A 21 -1.00 2.93 19.53
CA GLU A 21 -1.47 1.69 20.16
C GLU A 21 -3.00 1.67 20.32
N ARG A 22 -3.59 2.73 20.88
CA ARG A 22 -5.06 2.88 20.96
C ARG A 22 -5.73 2.82 19.59
N LEU A 23 -5.13 3.43 18.57
CA LEU A 23 -5.68 3.37 17.22
C LEU A 23 -5.66 1.95 16.65
N LEU A 24 -4.63 1.15 16.95
CA LEU A 24 -4.58 -0.27 16.54
C LEU A 24 -5.62 -1.09 17.30
N ASP A 25 -5.82 -0.84 18.60
CA ASP A 25 -6.86 -1.47 19.40
C ASP A 25 -8.28 -1.17 18.86
N ASP A 26 -8.53 0.09 18.49
CA ASP A 26 -9.81 0.51 17.92
C ASP A 26 -10.07 -0.17 16.56
N ILE A 27 -9.02 -0.40 15.76
CA ILE A 27 -9.09 -1.17 14.52
C ILE A 27 -9.32 -2.66 14.81
N GLU A 28 -8.67 -3.19 15.84
CA GLU A 28 -8.81 -4.59 16.26
C GLU A 28 -10.26 -4.90 16.67
N ARG A 29 -10.88 -4.01 17.44
CA ARG A 29 -12.29 -4.09 17.87
C ARG A 29 -13.30 -3.74 16.77
N GLY A 30 -12.85 -3.23 15.63
CA GLY A 30 -13.73 -2.82 14.52
C GLY A 30 -14.43 -1.48 14.74
N GLU A 31 -14.06 -0.74 15.79
CA GLU A 31 -14.55 0.62 16.08
C GLU A 31 -14.02 1.63 15.05
N THR A 32 -12.82 1.37 14.51
CA THR A 32 -12.22 2.13 13.41
C THR A 32 -11.95 1.22 12.22
N VAL A 33 -12.43 1.62 11.05
CA VAL A 33 -12.10 0.94 9.79
C VAL A 33 -10.82 1.51 9.19
N SER A 34 -9.83 0.66 8.93
CA SER A 34 -8.58 1.02 8.24
C SER A 34 -8.35 0.16 7.02
N ALA A 35 -7.83 0.78 5.97
CA ALA A 35 -7.32 0.06 4.81
C ALA A 35 -5.84 -0.33 5.03
N ILE A 36 -5.45 -1.52 4.57
CA ILE A 36 -4.05 -1.94 4.48
C ILE A 36 -3.82 -2.67 3.16
N ASN A 37 -2.62 -2.54 2.59
CA ASN A 37 -2.22 -3.32 1.41
C ASN A 37 -0.92 -4.10 1.69
N ALA A 38 -0.60 -5.04 0.81
CA ALA A 38 0.59 -5.89 0.94
C ALA A 38 1.91 -5.08 1.00
N TYR A 39 1.97 -3.92 0.33
CA TYR A 39 3.15 -3.06 0.36
C TYR A 39 3.38 -2.47 1.76
N MET A 40 2.33 -1.95 2.40
CA MET A 40 2.41 -1.38 3.75
C MET A 40 2.79 -2.44 4.79
N VAL A 41 2.30 -3.67 4.63
CA VAL A 41 2.71 -4.82 5.46
C VAL A 41 4.21 -5.07 5.29
N GLN A 42 4.69 -5.16 4.05
CA GLN A 42 6.12 -5.38 3.77
C GLN A 42 6.99 -4.23 4.30
N GLU A 43 6.53 -2.99 4.19
CA GLU A 43 7.22 -1.81 4.68
C GLU A 43 7.32 -1.82 6.21
N ALA A 44 6.26 -2.18 6.92
CA ALA A 44 6.27 -2.35 8.37
C ALA A 44 7.25 -3.47 8.80
N LEU A 45 7.24 -4.61 8.12
CA LEU A 45 8.19 -5.70 8.38
C LEU A 45 9.65 -5.27 8.20
N ASN A 46 9.94 -4.50 7.14
CA ASN A 46 11.27 -3.94 6.90
C ASN A 46 11.66 -2.89 7.94
N ALA A 47 10.69 -2.13 8.46
CA ALA A 47 10.93 -1.14 9.51
C ALA A 47 11.35 -1.80 10.83
N PHE A 48 10.75 -2.94 11.19
CA PHE A 48 11.19 -3.72 12.36
C PHE A 48 12.64 -4.19 12.20
N ASP A 49 13.06 -4.60 10.99
CA ASP A 49 14.46 -5.00 10.73
C ASP A 49 15.46 -3.85 10.88
N ARG A 50 15.02 -2.61 10.64
CA ARG A 50 15.84 -1.40 10.73
C ARG A 50 15.81 -0.76 12.11
N THR A 51 15.00 -1.26 13.03
CA THR A 51 14.86 -0.67 14.36
C THR A 51 16.13 -0.94 15.19
N PRO A 52 16.87 0.10 15.60
CA PRO A 52 18.11 -0.06 16.34
C PRO A 52 17.83 -0.55 17.77
N GLY A 53 18.77 -1.30 18.35
CA GLY A 53 18.66 -1.79 19.73
C GLY A 53 17.91 -3.11 19.89
N LEU A 54 17.32 -3.66 18.83
CA LEU A 54 16.67 -4.98 18.86
C LEU A 54 17.61 -6.07 18.35
N THR A 55 17.64 -7.18 19.07
CA THR A 55 18.24 -8.45 18.65
C THR A 55 17.44 -9.10 17.53
N ALA A 56 18.05 -10.05 16.81
CA ALA A 56 17.35 -10.79 15.76
C ALA A 56 16.09 -11.52 16.27
N ARG A 57 16.14 -12.04 17.51
CA ARG A 57 15.00 -12.70 18.15
C ARG A 57 13.85 -11.73 18.43
N GLU A 58 14.16 -10.57 19.02
CA GLU A 58 13.13 -9.56 19.33
C GLU A 58 12.46 -9.01 18.07
N ARG A 59 13.22 -8.87 16.96
CA ARG A 59 12.65 -8.48 15.66
C ARG A 59 11.67 -9.52 15.13
N ASP A 60 12.01 -10.80 15.25
CA ASP A 60 11.15 -11.89 14.79
C ASP A 60 9.87 -12.01 15.63
N GLU A 61 9.98 -11.81 16.95
CA GLU A 61 8.85 -11.72 17.87
C GLU A 61 7.92 -10.55 17.52
N LEU A 62 8.46 -9.37 17.19
CA LEU A 62 7.68 -8.21 16.78
C LEU A 62 6.98 -8.41 15.45
N LYS A 63 7.65 -9.03 14.46
CA LYS A 63 7.02 -9.38 13.18
C LYS A 63 5.87 -10.37 13.38
N THR A 64 6.09 -11.38 14.22
CA THR A 64 5.06 -12.37 14.57
C THR A 64 3.88 -11.70 15.28
N LEU A 65 4.14 -10.81 16.23
CA LEU A 65 3.12 -10.04 16.94
C LEU A 65 2.31 -9.19 15.96
N PHE A 66 3.00 -8.44 15.09
CA PHE A 66 2.37 -7.59 14.07
C PHE A 66 1.42 -8.39 13.17
N LEU A 67 1.91 -9.48 12.58
CA LEU A 67 1.11 -10.33 11.69
C LEU A 67 -0.05 -11.00 12.44
N THR A 68 0.19 -11.44 13.68
CA THR A 68 -0.87 -12.02 14.52
C THR A 68 -1.97 -10.99 14.81
N ARG A 69 -1.61 -9.74 15.13
CA ARG A 69 -2.60 -8.67 15.34
C ARG A 69 -3.38 -8.37 14.05
N LEU A 70 -2.71 -8.28 12.91
CA LEU A 70 -3.38 -8.06 11.62
C LEU A 70 -4.45 -9.12 11.33
N THR A 71 -4.19 -10.40 11.61
CA THR A 71 -5.19 -11.47 11.41
C THR A 71 -6.39 -11.40 12.34
N ARG A 72 -6.28 -10.68 13.47
CA ARG A 72 -7.36 -10.49 14.44
C ARG A 72 -8.13 -9.19 14.21
N MET A 73 -7.63 -8.30 13.35
CA MET A 73 -8.23 -6.99 13.14
C MET A 73 -9.51 -7.08 12.30
N THR A 74 -10.64 -6.81 12.96
CA THR A 74 -11.96 -6.84 12.33
C THR A 74 -12.27 -5.60 11.51
N GLY A 75 -11.66 -4.45 11.84
CA GLY A 75 -11.79 -3.20 11.10
C GLY A 75 -10.85 -3.08 9.88
N LEU A 76 -10.11 -4.13 9.54
CA LEU A 76 -9.14 -4.11 8.45
C LEU A 76 -9.84 -4.40 7.11
N ILE A 77 -9.67 -3.52 6.14
CA ILE A 77 -10.10 -3.75 4.76
C ILE A 77 -8.85 -3.87 3.90
N GLU A 78 -8.78 -4.92 3.08
CA GLU A 78 -7.73 -5.06 2.07
C GLU A 78 -7.92 -3.98 1.01
N ALA A 79 -6.95 -3.05 0.93
CA ALA A 79 -6.88 -2.12 -0.18
C ALA A 79 -6.27 -2.85 -1.40
N PRO A 80 -6.76 -2.55 -2.62
CA PRO A 80 -6.12 -3.05 -3.83
C PRO A 80 -4.63 -2.72 -3.79
N SER A 81 -3.80 -3.67 -4.19
CA SER A 81 -2.36 -3.43 -4.21
C SER A 81 -2.07 -2.28 -5.18
N SER A 82 -0.99 -1.52 -4.96
CA SER A 82 -0.59 -0.46 -5.90
C SER A 82 -0.39 -0.98 -7.33
N ARG A 83 -0.12 -2.30 -7.48
CA ARG A 83 -0.06 -2.99 -8.77
C ARG A 83 -1.45 -3.10 -9.39
N ASP A 84 -2.44 -3.55 -8.65
CA ASP A 84 -3.84 -3.66 -9.12
C ASP A 84 -4.42 -2.29 -9.48
N PHE A 85 -4.07 -1.25 -8.71
CA PHE A 85 -4.46 0.12 -9.03
C PHE A 85 -3.76 0.68 -10.27
N ALA A 86 -2.44 0.42 -10.41
CA ALA A 86 -1.69 0.82 -11.60
C ALA A 86 -2.19 0.09 -12.85
N ASP A 87 -2.47 -1.21 -12.76
CA ASP A 87 -3.00 -2.02 -13.86
C ASP A 87 -4.42 -1.55 -14.23
N SER A 88 -5.28 -1.27 -13.25
CA SER A 88 -6.61 -0.70 -13.50
C SER A 88 -6.55 0.67 -14.18
N LEU A 89 -5.64 1.57 -13.76
CA LEU A 89 -5.43 2.87 -14.40
C LEU A 89 -4.83 2.72 -15.82
N LEU A 90 -3.94 1.75 -16.02
CA LEU A 90 -3.37 1.47 -17.34
C LEU A 90 -4.44 0.93 -18.29
N ASP A 91 -5.33 0.06 -17.81
CA ASP A 91 -6.42 -0.49 -18.59
C ASP A 91 -7.47 0.59 -18.92
N GLU A 92 -7.80 1.46 -17.97
CA GLU A 92 -8.66 2.62 -18.22
C GLU A 92 -8.03 3.59 -19.25
N ARG A 93 -6.71 3.82 -19.18
CA ARG A 93 -5.98 4.64 -20.16
C ARG A 93 -5.86 3.99 -21.54
N ARG A 94 -5.75 2.65 -21.61
CA ARG A 94 -5.78 1.89 -22.88
C ARG A 94 -7.18 1.84 -23.48
N ALA A 95 -8.22 1.90 -22.65
CA ALA A 95 -9.61 2.02 -23.07
C ALA A 95 -9.98 3.44 -23.53
N ASN A 96 -9.13 4.44 -23.30
CA ASN A 96 -9.37 5.81 -23.74
C ASN A 96 -9.41 5.90 -25.28
N VAL A 97 -10.53 6.39 -25.81
CA VAL A 97 -10.84 6.49 -27.24
C VAL A 97 -9.79 7.29 -28.00
N HIS A 98 -9.20 8.33 -27.39
CA HIS A 98 -8.13 9.11 -28.01
C HIS A 98 -6.83 8.31 -28.18
N THR A 99 -6.47 7.49 -27.19
CA THR A 99 -5.29 6.60 -27.26
C THR A 99 -5.47 5.55 -28.36
N GLN A 100 -6.68 5.00 -28.50
CA GLN A 100 -6.98 4.03 -29.55
C GLN A 100 -7.01 4.64 -30.95
N LEU A 101 -7.55 5.86 -31.09
CA LEU A 101 -7.51 6.61 -32.35
C LEU A 101 -6.08 6.94 -32.78
N LEU A 102 -5.24 7.42 -31.85
CA LEU A 102 -3.83 7.71 -32.12
C LEU A 102 -3.07 6.44 -32.51
N ALA A 103 -3.24 5.34 -31.77
CA ALA A 103 -2.66 4.04 -32.10
C ALA A 103 -3.05 3.59 -33.51
N ARG A 104 -4.33 3.73 -33.87
CA ARG A 104 -4.84 3.35 -35.19
C ARG A 104 -4.30 4.22 -36.32
N ILE A 105 -4.17 5.53 -36.09
CA ILE A 105 -3.68 6.48 -37.10
C ILE A 105 -2.16 6.33 -37.29
N THR A 106 -1.41 6.07 -36.22
CA THR A 106 0.05 6.01 -36.24
C THR A 106 0.61 4.60 -36.44
N GLY A 107 -0.23 3.56 -36.33
CA GLY A 107 0.20 2.16 -36.39
C GLY A 107 0.99 1.69 -35.15
N VAL A 108 1.04 2.52 -34.10
CA VAL A 108 1.80 2.28 -32.87
C VAL A 108 0.90 1.56 -31.85
N GLN A 109 1.49 0.74 -30.96
CA GLN A 109 0.70 0.09 -29.90
C GLN A 109 0.17 1.15 -28.91
N PRO A 110 -1.07 1.01 -28.38
CA PRO A 110 -1.67 2.00 -27.46
C PRO A 110 -0.79 2.39 -26.26
N LYS A 111 0.05 1.47 -25.78
CA LYS A 111 0.99 1.70 -24.67
C LYS A 111 2.09 2.71 -25.01
N ASP A 112 2.41 2.88 -26.30
CA ASP A 112 3.52 3.70 -26.80
C ASP A 112 3.04 5.08 -27.30
N CYS A 113 1.73 5.34 -27.37
CA CYS A 113 1.16 6.63 -27.81
C CYS A 113 1.52 7.81 -26.89
N LEU A 114 1.76 7.57 -25.60
CA LEU A 114 2.17 8.60 -24.64
C LEU A 114 3.60 9.13 -24.90
N LEU A 115 4.49 8.27 -25.40
CA LEU A 115 5.84 8.68 -25.79
C LEU A 115 5.79 9.61 -27.01
N TYR A 116 4.94 9.33 -28.00
CA TYR A 116 4.78 10.18 -29.18
C TYR A 116 4.18 11.56 -28.86
N THR A 117 3.16 11.60 -28.00
CA THR A 117 2.53 12.88 -27.62
C THR A 117 3.48 13.79 -26.83
N SER A 118 4.32 13.22 -25.96
CA SER A 118 5.36 14.00 -25.25
C SER A 118 6.49 14.48 -26.15
N LEU A 119 6.84 13.72 -27.21
CA LEU A 119 7.83 14.14 -28.21
C LEU A 119 7.31 15.22 -29.17
N MET A 120 6.02 15.22 -29.50
CA MET A 120 5.40 16.23 -30.39
C MET A 120 4.97 17.52 -29.68
N ALA A 121 5.01 17.56 -28.35
CA ALA A 121 4.72 18.76 -27.56
C ALA A 121 5.96 19.63 -27.29
N ARG A 122 7.08 19.37 -28.00
CA ARG A 122 8.27 20.23 -28.08
C ARG A 122 8.36 20.87 -29.45
#